data_AF-A0A5J4KW84-F1
#
_entry.id   AF-A0A5J4KW84-F1
#
_cell.length_a   1.000
_cell.length_b   1.000
_cell.length_c   1.000
_cell.angle_alpha   90.00
_cell.angle_beta   90.00
_cell.angle_gamma   90.00
#
_symmetry.space_group_name_H-M   'P 1'
#
loop_
_entity.id
_entity.type
_entity.pdbx_description
1 polymer ?
#
loop_
_entity_poly.entity_id
_entity_poly.type
_entity_poly.pdbx_seq_one_letter_code
_entity_poly.pdbx_strand_id
1 'polypeptide(L)' 'MTSKQASVLLNDGSIGVPDNDLVCVVELKGLRVVASNPAVPPEKRVAQFAKTYLVLDAQSGNALLEGHS' A
#
# COMPACT_ATOMS: atom_id res chain seq x y z
N MET A 1 14.96 -0.73 -0.20
CA MET A 1 15.16 -0.98 -1.66
C MET A 1 15.02 0.35 -2.39
N THR A 2 15.37 0.45 -3.67
CA THR A 2 15.11 1.71 -4.40
C THR A 2 13.63 1.81 -4.81
N SER A 3 13.16 3.03 -5.04
CA SER A 3 11.80 3.31 -5.52
C SER A 3 11.44 2.50 -6.77
N LYS A 4 12.36 2.46 -7.74
CA LYS A 4 12.19 1.66 -8.97
C LYS A 4 12.03 0.16 -8.69
N GLN A 5 12.80 -0.39 -7.74
CA GLN A 5 12.67 -1.80 -7.34
C GLN A 5 11.33 -2.07 -6.66
N ALA A 6 10.85 -1.15 -5.83
CA ALA A 6 9.56 -1.24 -5.17
C ALA A 6 8.40 -1.17 -6.17
N SER A 7 8.42 -0.27 -7.17
CA SER A 7 7.41 -0.25 -8.24
C SER A 7 7.32 -1.60 -8.98
N VAL A 8 8.46 -2.19 -9.33
CA VAL A 8 8.50 -3.52 -9.98
C VAL A 8 7.92 -4.61 -9.08
N LEU A 9 8.24 -4.60 -7.79
CA LEU A 9 7.73 -5.57 -6.82
C LEU A 9 6.20 -5.48 -6.65
N LEU A 10 5.68 -4.25 -6.61
CA LEU A 10 4.27 -3.99 -6.35
C LEU A 10 3.41 -4.15 -7.61
N ASN A 11 4.03 -4.29 -8.79
CA ASN A 11 3.36 -4.25 -10.09
C ASN A 11 2.40 -3.05 -10.21
N ASP A 12 2.79 -1.98 -9.52
CA ASP A 12 2.08 -0.72 -9.41
C ASP A 12 2.95 0.34 -10.08
N GLY A 13 2.35 1.44 -10.50
CA GLY A 13 3.06 2.49 -11.24
C GLY A 13 4.20 3.17 -10.46
N SER A 14 4.45 4.44 -10.77
CA SER A 14 5.34 5.26 -9.95
C SER A 14 4.82 5.30 -8.52
N ILE A 15 5.66 5.02 -7.51
CA ILE A 15 5.28 5.05 -6.07
C ILE A 15 5.40 6.45 -5.44
N GLY A 16 5.33 7.51 -6.26
CA GLY A 16 5.35 8.90 -5.80
C GLY A 16 6.71 9.45 -5.35
N VAL A 17 7.83 8.75 -5.60
CA VAL A 17 9.19 9.22 -5.30
C VAL A 17 10.18 8.87 -6.42
N PRO A 18 11.25 9.65 -6.62
CA PRO A 18 12.25 9.42 -7.66
C PRO A 18 12.83 7.99 -7.67
N ASP A 19 13.06 7.42 -8.86
CA ASP A 19 13.48 6.02 -9.09
C ASP A 19 14.62 5.49 -8.19
N ASN A 20 15.55 6.36 -7.80
CA ASN A 20 16.76 6.00 -7.06
C ASN A 20 16.65 6.26 -5.55
N ASP A 21 15.56 6.87 -5.10
CA ASP A 21 15.38 7.14 -3.68
C ASP A 21 15.10 5.85 -2.93
N LEU A 22 15.59 5.79 -1.70
CA LEU A 22 15.42 4.61 -0.85
C LEU A 22 14.03 4.61 -0.25
N VAL A 23 13.36 3.46 -0.34
CA VAL A 23 12.07 3.21 0.27
C VAL A 23 12.10 1.94 1.11
N CYS A 24 11.23 1.91 2.12
CA CYS A 24 10.89 0.73 2.91
C CYS A 24 9.54 0.21 2.45
N VAL A 25 9.48 -1.05 2.00
CA VAL A 25 8.23 -1.73 1.65
C VAL A 25 7.92 -2.74 2.74
N VAL A 26 6.77 -2.59 3.38
CA VAL A 26 6.30 -3.46 4.45
C VAL A 26 5.09 -4.25 3.95
N GLU A 27 5.21 -5.57 3.90
CA GLU A 27 4.06 -6.45 3.64
C GLU A 27 3.21 -6.53 4.92
N LEU A 28 1.96 -6.07 4.82
CA LEU A 28 1.00 -6.12 5.90
C LEU A 28 0.16 -7.40 5.77
N LYS A 29 0.34 -8.32 6.71
CA LYS A 29 -0.41 -9.59 6.77
C LYS A 29 -1.65 -9.44 7.63
N GLY A 30 -2.77 -10.00 7.14
CA GLY A 30 -4.01 -10.08 7.92
C GLY A 30 -4.80 -8.78 8.00
N LEU A 31 -4.55 -7.82 7.11
CA LEU A 31 -5.37 -6.61 7.01
C LEU A 31 -6.80 -6.97 6.60
N ARG A 32 -7.76 -6.47 7.38
CA ARG A 32 -9.17 -6.50 7.07
C ARG A 32 -9.60 -5.05 6.91
N VAL A 33 -9.93 -4.64 5.70
CA VAL A 33 -10.60 -3.36 5.52
C VAL A 33 -12.02 -3.57 6.00
N VAL A 34 -12.37 -2.89 7.10
CA VAL A 34 -13.75 -2.81 7.57
C VAL A 34 -14.37 -1.60 6.91
N ALA A 35 -15.21 -1.84 5.90
CA ALA A 35 -16.00 -0.75 5.34
C ALA A 35 -16.94 -0.22 6.44
N SER A 36 -16.68 0.99 6.93
CA SER A 36 -17.52 1.69 7.90
C SER A 36 -18.81 2.25 7.28
N ASN A 37 -18.99 2.08 5.97
CA ASN A 37 -20.18 2.52 5.26
C ASN A 37 -21.40 1.67 5.68
N PRO A 38 -22.41 2.27 6.34
CA PRO A 38 -23.58 1.55 6.82
C PRO A 38 -24.43 0.95 5.69
N ALA A 39 -24.29 1.44 4.45
CA ALA A 39 -25.00 0.92 3.28
C ALA A 39 -24.44 -0.42 2.75
N VAL A 40 -23.24 -0.82 3.19
CA VAL A 40 -22.64 -2.11 2.78
C VAL A 40 -23.14 -3.21 3.72
N PRO A 41 -23.71 -4.32 3.22
CA PRO A 41 -24.13 -5.45 4.04
C PRO A 41 -22.95 -6.03 4.86
N PRO A 42 -23.15 -6.45 6.12
CA PRO A 42 -22.08 -6.94 7.01
C PRO A 42 -21.21 -8.03 6.38
N GLU A 43 -21.82 -8.96 5.64
CA GLU A 43 -21.15 -10.04 4.93
C GLU A 43 -20.22 -9.57 3.79
N LYS A 44 -20.38 -8.31 3.34
CA LYS A 44 -19.53 -7.67 2.32
C LYS A 44 -18.59 -6.60 2.89
N ARG A 45 -18.64 -6.34 4.21
CA ARG A 45 -17.80 -5.30 4.85
C ARG A 45 -16.35 -5.71 5.03
N VAL A 46 -16.04 -7.00 4.91
CA VAL A 46 -14.69 -7.53 5.09
C VAL A 46 -14.15 -7.96 3.74
N ALA A 47 -13.43 -7.06 3.09
CA ALA A 47 -12.56 -7.45 1.97
C ALA A 47 -11.23 -7.93 2.56
N GLN A 48 -10.92 -9.21 2.35
CA GLN A 48 -9.57 -9.72 2.60
C GLN A 48 -8.74 -9.42 1.35
N PHE A 49 -7.85 -8.44 1.43
CA PHE A 49 -6.88 -8.20 0.38
C PHE A 49 -5.84 -9.33 0.40
N ALA A 50 -5.55 -9.89 -0.78
CA ALA A 50 -4.65 -11.04 -0.90
C ALA A 50 -3.21 -10.71 -0.48
N LYS A 51 -2.76 -9.48 -0.72
CA LYS A 51 -1.50 -8.88 -0.22
C LYS A 51 -1.67 -7.37 -0.14
N THR A 52 -1.31 -6.76 0.98
CA THR A 52 -1.30 -5.31 1.15
C THR A 52 0.10 -4.86 1.49
N TYR A 53 0.59 -3.82 0.85
CA TYR A 53 1.90 -3.26 1.11
C TYR A 53 1.78 -1.82 1.57
N LEU A 54 2.63 -1.43 2.50
CA LEU A 54 2.86 -0.05 2.89
C LEU A 54 4.24 0.36 2.41
N VAL A 55 4.29 1.43 1.63
CA VAL A 55 5.55 2.03 1.17
C VAL A 55 5.83 3.25 2.04
N LEU A 56 7.04 3.32 2.60
CA LEU A 56 7.53 4.45 3.36
C LEU A 56 8.76 5.03 2.66
N ASP A 57 8.88 6.35 2.64
CA ASP A 57 10.15 7.00 2.34
C ASP A 57 11.16 6.61 3.42
N ALA A 58 12.32 6.07 3.03
CA ALA A 58 13.32 5.60 3.98
C ALA A 58 14.03 6.74 4.72
N GLN A 59 13.97 7.98 4.22
CA GLN A 59 14.61 9.12 4.88
C GLN A 59 13.71 9.71 5.98
N SER A 60 12.46 10.01 5.65
CA SER A 60 11.53 10.64 6.58
C SER A 60 10.67 9.65 7.38
N GLY A 61 10.56 8.40 6.92
CA GLY A 61 9.62 7.42 7.47
C GLY A 61 8.16 7.72 7.13
N ASN A 62 7.88 8.74 6.30
CA ASN A 62 6.53 9.09 5.90
C ASN A 62 5.94 8.02 4.98
N ALA A 63 4.67 7.72 5.20
CA ALA A 63 3.92 6.84 4.32
C ALA A 63 3.66 7.51 2.97
N LEU A 64 4.08 6.83 1.90
CA LEU A 64 3.84 7.21 0.53
C LEU A 64 2.49 6.58 0.12
N LEU A 65 1.41 7.25 0.48
CA LEU A 65 0.04 6.84 0.17
C LEU A 65 -0.42 7.54 -1.11
N GLU A 66 -0.32 6.88 -2.27
CA GLU A 66 -1.19 7.19 -3.41
C GLU A 66 -2.30 6.13 -3.46
N GLY A 67 -3.47 6.49 -2.94
CA GLY A 67 -4.66 5.65 -3.03
C GLY A 67 -5.17 5.62 -4.47
N HIS A 68 -5.04 4.48 -5.14
CA HIS A 68 -5.75 4.22 -6.39
C HIS A 68 -7.13 3.65 -6.08
N SER A 69 -8.17 4.41 -6.45
CA SER A 69 -9.58 4.04 -6.46
C SER A 69 -9.92 3.03 -7.54
#